data_AF-A0A925PXU6-F1
#
_entry.id   AF-A0A925PXU6-F1
#
_cell.length_a   1.000
_cell.length_b   1.000
_cell.length_c   1.000
_cell.angle_alpha   90.00
_cell.angle_beta   90.00
_cell.angle_gamma   90.00
#
_symmetry.space_group_name_H-M   'P 1'
#
loop_
_entity.id
_entity.type
_entity.pdbx_description
1 polymer ?
#
loop_
_entity_poly.entity_id
_entity_poly.type
_entity_poly.pdbx_seq_one_letter_code
_entity_poly.pdbx_strand_id
1 'polypeptide(L)'
;MAAKDVKFKENARVRMIAGVNILADAVKVTLGPKGRNVVLERSFGAPTVTKDGVSVAKEIELKDKFENMGAQMVKEVASKTSDVAG
;
A
#
# COMPACT_ATOMS: atom_id res chain seq x y z
N MET A 1 27.64 -9.80 3.80
CA MET A 1 26.27 -9.40 4.19
C MET A 1 26.16 -7.89 4.06
N ALA A 2 25.09 -7.37 3.48
CA ALA A 2 24.87 -5.92 3.44
C ALA A 2 24.64 -5.39 4.86
N ALA A 3 25.14 -4.19 5.16
CA ALA A 3 24.90 -3.53 6.44
C ALA A 3 23.40 -3.31 6.65
N LYS A 4 22.92 -3.52 7.89
CA LYS A 4 21.52 -3.29 8.28
C LYS A 4 21.38 -1.89 8.87
N ASP A 5 20.41 -1.13 8.37
CA ASP A 5 19.97 0.10 9.00
C ASP A 5 18.96 -0.24 10.10
N VAL A 6 19.14 0.33 11.30
CA VAL A 6 18.33 0.03 12.48
C VAL A 6 17.82 1.34 13.08
N LYS A 7 16.50 1.47 13.16
CA LYS A 7 15.81 2.62 13.75
C LYS A 7 15.02 2.20 14.97
N PHE A 8 14.92 3.11 15.95
CA PHE A 8 14.29 2.85 17.23
C PHE A 8 13.19 3.87 17.55
N LYS A 9 12.27 3.44 18.43
CA LYS A 9 11.22 4.27 19.04
C LYS A 9 10.44 5.07 17.99
N GLU A 10 10.30 6.38 18.22
CA GLU A 10 9.45 7.27 17.45
C GLU A 10 9.89 7.41 15.99
N ASN A 11 11.21 7.48 15.73
CA ASN A 11 11.73 7.61 14.37
C ASN A 11 11.38 6.41 13.48
N ALA A 12 11.32 5.21 14.06
CA ALA A 12 10.84 4.02 13.34
C ALA A 12 9.33 4.09 13.10
N ARG A 13 8.57 4.40 14.16
CA ARG A 13 7.10 4.44 14.12
C ARG A 13 6.57 5.47 13.12
N VAL A 14 7.13 6.69 13.11
CA VAL A 14 6.70 7.77 12.20
C VAL A 14 6.85 7.35 10.74
N ARG A 15 7.98 6.71 10.37
CA ARG A 15 8.16 6.19 9.01
C ARG A 15 7.20 5.05 8.69
N MET A 16 6.99 4.13 9.62
CA MET A 16 6.03 3.04 9.40
C MET A 16 4.61 3.57 9.19
N ILE A 17 4.16 4.53 10.00
CA ILE A 17 2.85 5.18 9.87
C ILE A 17 2.74 5.92 8.54
N ALA A 18 3.79 6.62 8.10
CA ALA A 18 3.77 7.29 6.79
C ALA A 18 3.49 6.30 5.65
N GLY A 19 4.13 5.13 5.67
CA GLY A 19 3.86 4.09 4.68
C GLY A 19 2.44 3.50 4.76
N VAL A 20 1.93 3.28 5.97
CA VAL A 20 0.54 2.85 6.19
C VAL A 20 -0.45 3.87 5.63
N ASN A 21 -0.21 5.16 5.87
CA ASN A 21 -1.09 6.23 5.39
C ASN A 21 -1.11 6.29 3.86
N ILE A 22 0.05 6.13 3.19
CA ILE A 22 0.10 6.12 1.73
C ILE A 22 -0.76 4.99 1.16
N LEU A 23 -0.63 3.78 1.70
CA LEU A 23 -1.46 2.63 1.31
C LEU A 23 -2.95 2.90 1.55
N ALA A 24 -3.30 3.34 2.75
CA ALA A 24 -4.68 3.56 3.15
C ALA A 24 -5.34 4.69 2.34
N ASP A 25 -4.63 5.78 2.09
CA ASP A 25 -5.13 6.94 1.35
C ASP A 25 -5.39 6.60 -0.13
N ALA A 26 -4.53 5.76 -0.73
CA ALA A 26 -4.71 5.29 -2.09
C ALA A 26 -5.87 4.30 -2.23
N VAL A 27 -6.08 3.41 -1.25
CA VAL A 27 -7.13 2.38 -1.33
C VAL A 27 -8.50 2.92 -0.89
N LYS A 28 -8.57 3.79 0.12
CA LYS A 28 -9.85 4.26 0.67
C LYS A 28 -10.73 5.00 -0.34
N VAL A 29 -10.12 5.63 -1.36
CA VAL A 29 -10.89 6.37 -2.38
C VAL A 29 -11.72 5.45 -3.27
N THR A 30 -11.39 4.15 -3.32
CA THR A 30 -12.12 3.16 -4.11
C THR A 30 -13.26 2.49 -3.34
N LEU A 31 -13.46 2.84 -2.06
CA LEU A 31 -14.43 2.16 -1.20
C LEU A 31 -15.89 2.50 -1.53
N GLY A 32 -16.72 1.45 -1.59
CA GLY A 32 -18.17 1.55 -1.72
C GLY A 32 -18.66 1.87 -3.14
N PRO A 33 -20.00 1.96 -3.34
CA PRO A 33 -20.59 2.14 -4.68
C PRO A 33 -20.25 3.48 -5.32
N LYS A 34 -19.81 4.47 -4.53
CA LYS A 34 -19.36 5.79 -4.99
C LYS A 34 -17.83 5.93 -5.01
N GLY A 35 -17.10 4.80 -4.99
CA GLY A 35 -15.65 4.78 -5.14
C GLY A 35 -15.20 5.53 -6.40
N ARG A 36 -14.09 6.27 -6.27
CA ARG A 36 -13.43 7.01 -7.34
C ARG A 36 -12.42 6.13 -8.07
N ASN A 37 -12.09 6.54 -9.29
CA ASN A 37 -11.09 5.87 -10.09
C ASN A 37 -9.69 6.18 -9.57
N VAL A 38 -8.85 5.16 -9.55
CA VAL A 38 -7.40 5.26 -9.38
C VAL A 38 -6.74 4.88 -10.70
N VAL A 39 -5.73 5.64 -11.09
CA VAL A 39 -4.97 5.43 -12.33
C VAL A 39 -3.63 4.80 -11.98
N LEU A 40 -3.36 3.63 -12.55
CA LEU A 40 -2.15 2.85 -12.35
C LEU A 40 -1.31 2.89 -13.64
N GLU A 41 -0.04 3.24 -13.49
CA GLU A 41 0.92 3.26 -14.60
C GLU A 41 1.20 1.82 -15.08
N ARG A 42 1.44 1.66 -16.38
CA ARG A 42 1.94 0.43 -16.97
C ARG A 42 3.22 0.73 -17.73
N SER A 43 4.19 -0.18 -17.69
CA SER A 43 5.45 -0.03 -18.41
C SER A 43 5.28 0.06 -19.93
N PHE A 44 4.17 -0.44 -20.48
CA PHE A 44 3.84 -0.37 -21.90
C PHE A 44 2.33 -0.18 -22.11
N GLY A 45 1.97 0.64 -23.10
CA GLY A 45 0.57 0.88 -23.48
C GLY A 45 -0.14 1.94 -22.64
N ALA A 46 -1.48 1.83 -22.55
CA ALA A 46 -2.31 2.76 -21.80
C ALA A 46 -2.34 2.43 -20.29
N PRO A 47 -2.52 3.44 -19.42
CA PRO A 47 -2.64 3.23 -17.98
C PRO A 47 -3.91 2.43 -17.63
N THR A 48 -3.88 1.73 -16.50
CA THR A 48 -5.06 1.03 -15.99
C THR A 48 -5.88 1.96 -15.12
N VAL A 49 -7.16 2.13 -15.44
CA VAL A 49 -8.09 2.86 -14.59
C VAL A 49 -8.94 1.85 -13.84
N THR A 50 -8.89 1.85 -12.51
CA THR A 50 -9.61 0.88 -11.68
C THR A 50 -10.31 1.53 -10.49
N LYS A 51 -11.38 0.87 -10.03
CA LYS A 51 -12.04 1.13 -8.74
C LYS A 51 -11.87 -0.05 -7.78
N ASP A 52 -11.04 -1.03 -8.12
CA ASP A 52 -10.77 -2.16 -7.26
C ASP A 52 -9.63 -1.83 -6.29
N GLY A 53 -9.95 -1.77 -5.00
CA GLY A 53 -9.00 -1.49 -3.94
C GLY A 53 -7.94 -2.59 -3.78
N VAL A 54 -8.26 -3.83 -4.13
CA VAL A 54 -7.31 -4.96 -4.06
C VAL A 54 -6.23 -4.78 -5.12
N SER A 55 -6.61 -4.45 -6.35
CA SER A 55 -5.67 -4.11 -7.42
C SER A 55 -4.80 -2.90 -7.06
N VAL A 56 -5.39 -1.85 -6.50
CA VAL A 56 -4.62 -0.66 -6.06
C VAL A 56 -3.60 -1.02 -4.98
N ALA A 57 -3.99 -1.79 -3.97
CA ALA A 57 -3.08 -2.21 -2.90
C ALA A 57 -1.92 -3.06 -3.41
N LYS A 58 -2.12 -3.86 -4.48
CA LYS A 58 -1.08 -4.71 -5.07
C LYS A 58 0.06 -3.89 -5.68
N GLU A 59 -0.24 -2.78 -6.33
CA GLU A 59 0.74 -1.92 -7.00
C GLU A 59 1.52 -0.99 -6.04
N ILE A 60 1.15 -0.92 -4.77
CA ILE A 60 1.83 -0.03 -3.82
C ILE A 60 3.13 -0.69 -3.31
N GLU A 61 4.24 -0.08 -3.72
CA GLU A 61 5.59 -0.34 -3.24
C GLU A 61 6.32 0.99 -3.02
N LEU A 62 6.89 1.18 -1.84
CA LEU A 62 7.51 2.45 -1.43
C LEU A 62 9.03 2.38 -1.50
N LYS A 63 9.66 3.47 -1.91
CA LYS A 63 11.13 3.58 -2.03
C LYS A 63 11.84 3.50 -0.68
N ASP A 64 11.26 4.11 0.37
CA ASP A 64 11.81 4.02 1.72
C ASP A 64 11.47 2.65 2.33
N LYS A 65 12.50 1.94 2.79
CA LYS A 65 12.34 0.58 3.32
C LYS A 65 11.45 0.54 4.58
N PHE A 66 11.50 1.55 5.43
CA PHE A 66 10.74 1.58 6.68
C PHE A 66 9.27 1.92 6.43
N GLU A 67 9.00 2.84 5.51
CA GLU A 67 7.65 3.11 5.03
C GLU A 67 7.08 1.88 4.32
N ASN A 68 7.85 1.25 3.41
CA ASN A 68 7.40 0.06 2.70
C ASN A 68 7.08 -1.08 3.68
N MET A 69 7.91 -1.30 4.71
CA MET A 69 7.59 -2.28 5.75
C MET A 69 6.23 -2.00 6.42
N GLY A 70 5.93 -0.73 6.74
CA GLY A 70 4.63 -0.32 7.25
C GLY A 70 3.47 -0.67 6.32
N ALA A 71 3.60 -0.29 5.05
CA ALA A 71 2.60 -0.57 4.02
C ALA A 71 2.40 -2.08 3.81
N GLN A 72 3.47 -2.86 3.66
CA GLN A 72 3.38 -4.30 3.40
C GLN A 72 2.72 -5.05 4.57
N MET A 73 3.00 -4.69 5.82
CA MET A 73 2.36 -5.34 6.98
C MET A 73 0.83 -5.20 6.95
N VAL A 74 0.33 -3.99 6.69
CA VAL A 74 -1.13 -3.76 6.65
C VAL A 74 -1.75 -4.42 5.43
N LYS A 75 -1.08 -4.37 4.27
CA LYS A 75 -1.50 -5.06 3.06
C LYS A 75 -1.65 -6.56 3.27
N GLU A 76 -0.69 -7.21 3.95
CA GLU A 76 -0.73 -8.65 4.20
C GLU A 76 -1.90 -9.05 5.11
N VAL A 77 -2.12 -8.31 6.21
CA VAL A 77 -3.24 -8.57 7.13
C VAL A 77 -4.59 -8.32 6.45
N ALA A 78 -4.70 -7.25 5.66
CA ALA A 78 -5.90 -6.95 4.90
C ALA A 78 -6.20 -8.01 3.83
N SER A 79 -5.18 -8.51 3.12
CA SER A 79 -5.34 -9.56 2.10
C SER A 79 -5.95 -10.83 2.69
N LYS A 80 -5.47 -11.26 3.88
CA LYS A 80 -6.01 -12.45 4.57
C LYS A 80 -7.49 -12.33 4.88
N THR A 81 -7.98 -11.11 5.11
CA THR A 81 -9.42 -10.87 5.34
C THR A 81 -10.23 -11.15 4.08
N SER A 82 -9.76 -10.69 2.92
CA SER A 82 -10.43 -10.96 1.64
C SER A 82 -10.30 -12.43 1.23
N ASP A 83 -9.16 -13.07 1.49
CA ASP A 83 -8.98 -14.50 1.18
C ASP A 83 -9.98 -15.40 1.94
N VAL A 84 -10.39 -15.01 3.15
CA VAL A 84 -11.36 -15.75 3.97
C VAL A 84 -12.81 -15.34 3.69
N ALA A 85 -13.06 -14.04 3.51
CA ALA A 85 -14.42 -13.49 3.44
C ALA A 85 -14.92 -13.22 2.00
N GLY A 86 -14.03 -13.23 1.00
CA GLY A 86 -14.30 -12.73 -0.35
C GLY A 86 -14.21 -11.22 -0.47
#